data_AF-A0AAE0HUV8-F1
#
_entry.id   AF-A0AAE0HUV8-F1
#
_cell.length_a   1.000
_cell.length_b   1.000
_cell.length_c   1.000
_cell.angle_alpha   90.00
_cell.angle_beta   90.00
_cell.angle_gamma   90.00
#
_symmetry.space_group_name_H-M   'P 1'
#
loop_
_entity.id
_entity.type
_entity.pdbx_description
1 polymer ?
#
loop_
_entity_poly.entity_id
_entity_poly.type
_entity_poly.pdbx_seq_one_letter_code
_entity_poly.pdbx_strand_id
1 'polypeptide(L)'
;MATQDKYARLKSDTVLAPLGQALVNLSRANTEQLLSDASQLMRSRRTEAAAILNRLKEMNAIVATQFRPKQDALSLLNLRMICSQLPPSDNFSLPSFIVVSYCWHYPQWPLSRAAKPIAPGWDISRPMIDAVMGVRENDSEGVWLDKLCINQADPVDKEVHIGAMDMIYRSARRVVILLEDVQLNKDEEAAGLAYAAFYADLNRIVKERDLRGKEKSEFIDKWFPSQEKEYHDSGRGHELAAIKSFAMNILEARWYSRAWCAHESRVAPHKKVNNPLFLCFGHDGRVLSFEFRFVFYMSIYLQDKETPLDDEDLVGNGLQMTLNDPEPKTLYQLRMRIQRLHAVYEPDTSALQHLVNILSFGCFLKGDLMSIALNTSGIPLCFDGKLDAPDDIIWIFSLLVLAAGDLVPLIEGAFKVRIPDATAPNGMVISWAPRLTQGTLVNRLPEMSPGTITAAAREYIELD
;
A
#
# COMPACT_ATOMS: atom_id res chain seq x y z
N MET A 1 19.75 30.75 -12.64
CA MET A 1 19.53 29.63 -13.57
C MET A 1 19.49 28.36 -12.75
N ALA A 2 18.32 27.74 -12.60
CA ALA A 2 18.24 26.42 -11.99
C ALA A 2 19.12 25.46 -12.79
N THR A 3 20.04 24.76 -12.14
CA THR A 3 20.83 23.71 -12.75
C THR A 3 19.85 22.71 -13.35
N GLN A 4 19.80 22.64 -14.68
CA GLN A 4 18.92 21.73 -15.39
C GLN A 4 19.16 20.31 -14.88
N ASP A 5 18.11 19.65 -14.37
CA ASP A 5 18.22 18.29 -13.85
C ASP A 5 18.65 17.36 -15.00
N LYS A 6 19.92 16.94 -14.97
CA LYS A 6 20.52 16.12 -16.01
C LYS A 6 19.82 14.77 -16.14
N TYR A 7 19.33 14.22 -15.04
CA TYR A 7 18.62 12.95 -15.03
C TYR A 7 17.25 13.10 -15.70
N ALA A 8 16.50 14.15 -15.35
CA ALA A 8 15.20 14.44 -15.95
C ALA A 8 15.31 14.64 -17.47
N ARG A 9 16.32 15.39 -17.92
CA ARG A 9 16.59 15.58 -19.34
C ARG A 9 16.94 14.28 -20.05
N LEU A 10 17.85 13.48 -19.48
CA LEU A 10 18.23 12.20 -20.06
C LEU A 10 17.03 11.26 -20.23
N LYS A 11 16.18 11.12 -19.21
CA LYS A 11 14.97 10.27 -19.29
C LYS A 11 13.93 10.83 -20.26
N SER A 12 13.79 12.14 -20.35
CA SER A 12 12.94 12.78 -21.35
C SER A 12 13.38 12.40 -22.75
N ASP A 13 14.66 12.56 -23.06
CA ASP A 13 15.20 12.36 -24.41
C ASP A 13 15.23 10.88 -24.81
N THR A 14 15.57 9.97 -23.88
CA THR A 14 15.83 8.56 -24.18
C THR A 14 14.64 7.63 -23.98
N VAL A 15 13.73 7.94 -23.07
CA VAL A 15 12.63 7.05 -22.68
C VAL A 15 11.26 7.63 -23.05
N LEU A 16 11.03 8.90 -22.77
CA LEU A 16 9.71 9.52 -22.86
C LEU A 16 9.42 10.20 -24.22
N ALA A 17 10.46 10.67 -24.92
CA ALA A 17 10.30 11.33 -26.21
C ALA A 17 9.54 10.48 -27.26
N PRO A 18 9.77 9.15 -27.40
CA PRO A 18 8.97 8.31 -28.30
C PRO A 18 7.49 8.22 -27.91
N LEU A 19 7.16 8.52 -26.64
CA LEU A 19 5.78 8.56 -26.14
C LEU A 19 5.14 9.94 -26.28
N GLY A 20 5.90 10.93 -26.75
CA GLY A 20 5.47 12.34 -26.75
C GLY A 20 5.27 12.85 -25.32
N GLN A 21 6.16 12.49 -24.40
CA GLN A 21 6.11 12.87 -22.99
C GLN A 21 7.47 13.43 -22.54
N ALA A 22 7.51 14.09 -21.39
CA ALA A 22 8.73 14.59 -20.78
C ALA A 22 8.74 14.41 -19.27
N LEU A 23 9.92 14.22 -18.69
CA LEU A 23 10.14 14.19 -17.25
C LEU A 23 10.57 15.58 -16.79
N VAL A 24 9.77 16.19 -15.93
CA VAL A 24 9.95 17.56 -15.47
C VAL A 24 10.34 17.55 -14.00
N ASN A 25 11.46 18.18 -13.65
CA ASN A 25 11.80 18.46 -12.26
C ASN A 25 11.00 19.68 -11.78
N LEU A 26 10.21 19.52 -10.72
CA LEU A 26 9.34 20.58 -10.24
C LEU A 26 10.11 21.62 -9.44
N SER A 27 9.67 22.87 -9.51
CA SER A 27 10.18 23.92 -8.64
C SER A 27 9.80 23.63 -7.18
N ARG A 28 10.59 24.13 -6.23
CA ARG A 28 10.30 23.98 -4.80
C ARG A 28 8.91 24.52 -4.43
N ALA A 29 8.50 25.65 -5.01
CA ALA A 29 7.17 26.22 -4.78
C ALA A 29 6.06 25.29 -5.26
N ASN A 30 6.21 24.67 -6.44
CA ASN A 30 5.23 23.72 -6.97
C ASN A 30 5.18 22.43 -6.15
N THR A 31 6.34 21.92 -5.69
CA THR A 31 6.42 20.77 -4.78
C THR A 31 5.73 21.06 -3.44
N GLU A 32 6.00 22.22 -2.83
CA GLU A 32 5.36 22.63 -1.58
C GLU A 32 3.86 22.83 -1.73
N GLN A 33 3.39 23.30 -2.89
CA GLN A 33 1.96 23.39 -3.21
C GLN A 33 1.31 22.02 -3.36
N LEU A 34 1.89 21.12 -4.16
CA LEU A 34 1.36 19.77 -4.38
C LEU A 34 1.36 18.92 -3.10
N LEU A 35 2.35 19.11 -2.24
CA LEU A 35 2.53 18.38 -0.98
C LEU A 35 2.14 19.21 0.24
N SER A 36 1.29 20.24 0.11
CA SER A 36 1.00 21.21 1.17
C SER A 36 0.50 20.55 2.46
N ASP A 37 -0.50 19.67 2.34
CA ASP A 37 -1.14 19.01 3.47
C ASP A 37 -0.17 18.05 4.17
N ALA A 38 0.59 17.29 3.38
CA ALA A 38 1.62 16.40 3.90
C ALA A 38 2.74 17.16 4.60
N SER A 39 3.17 18.28 4.01
CA SER A 39 4.19 19.17 4.59
C SER A 39 3.73 19.77 5.91
N GLN A 40 2.48 20.24 5.98
CA GLN A 40 1.91 20.78 7.20
C GLN A 40 1.79 19.72 8.30
N LEU A 41 1.36 18.50 7.93
CA LEU A 41 1.29 17.37 8.85
C LEU A 41 2.67 16.98 9.40
N MET A 42 3.71 16.93 8.57
CA MET A 42 5.06 16.62 9.06
C MET A 42 5.61 17.72 9.97
N ARG A 43 5.35 18.99 9.67
CA ARG A 43 5.73 20.12 10.53
C ARG A 43 5.06 20.04 11.90
N SER A 44 3.77 19.70 11.96
CA SER A 44 3.06 19.59 13.24
C SER A 44 3.55 18.40 14.09
N ARG A 45 4.12 17.37 13.46
CA ARG A 45 4.65 16.17 14.11
C ARG A 45 6.15 16.21 14.41
N ARG A 46 6.80 17.36 14.24
CA ARG A 46 8.24 17.51 14.51
C ARG A 46 8.61 17.21 15.96
N THR A 47 7.81 17.69 16.91
CA THR A 47 8.02 17.44 18.35
C THR A 47 7.87 15.96 18.68
N GLU A 48 6.87 15.29 18.08
CA GLU A 48 6.66 13.85 18.22
C GLU A 48 7.86 13.05 17.69
N ALA A 49 8.34 13.36 16.47
CA ALA A 49 9.51 12.71 15.90
C ALA A 49 10.74 12.82 16.82
N ALA A 50 10.99 14.02 17.37
CA ALA A 50 12.10 14.25 18.30
C ALA A 50 11.91 13.47 19.60
N ALA A 51 10.68 13.41 20.15
CA ALA A 51 10.38 12.67 21.36
C ALA A 51 10.61 11.15 21.17
N ILE A 52 10.11 10.58 20.07
CA ILE A 52 10.32 9.16 19.74
C ILE A 52 11.81 8.86 19.61
N LEU A 53 12.57 9.71 18.90
CA LEU A 53 13.99 9.47 18.67
C LEU A 53 14.82 9.59 19.97
N ASN A 54 14.51 10.57 20.82
CA ASN A 54 15.15 10.70 22.13
C ASN A 54 14.86 9.49 23.00
N ARG A 55 13.60 9.04 23.01
CA ARG A 55 13.19 7.86 23.77
C ARG A 55 13.86 6.59 23.27
N LEU A 56 13.93 6.42 21.95
CA LEU A 56 14.64 5.30 21.32
C LEU A 56 16.13 5.34 21.67
N LYS A 57 16.74 6.53 21.75
CA LYS A 57 18.15 6.71 22.13
C LYS A 57 18.41 6.33 23.58
N GLU A 58 17.50 6.66 24.50
CA GLU A 58 17.55 6.21 25.89
C GLU A 58 17.50 4.68 25.98
N MET A 59 16.54 4.06 25.27
CA MET A 59 16.36 2.61 25.30
C MET A 59 17.50 1.85 24.60
N ASN A 60 17.94 2.33 23.44
CA ASN A 60 18.97 1.72 22.61
C ASN A 60 19.61 2.74 21.64
N ALA A 61 20.74 3.33 22.05
CA ALA A 61 21.43 4.35 21.27
C ALA A 61 21.88 3.89 19.87
N ILE A 62 22.26 2.61 19.70
CA ILE A 62 22.73 2.06 18.42
C ILE A 62 21.57 1.95 17.41
N VAL A 63 20.39 1.53 17.88
CA VAL A 63 19.20 1.48 17.02
C VAL A 63 18.74 2.89 16.67
N ALA A 64 18.81 3.83 17.61
CA ALA A 64 18.43 5.22 17.35
C ALA A 64 19.24 5.90 16.24
N THR A 65 20.51 5.54 16.02
CA THR A 65 21.30 6.14 14.92
C THR A 65 20.87 5.69 13.52
N GLN A 66 19.93 4.74 13.42
CA GLN A 66 19.39 4.24 12.15
C GLN A 66 18.10 4.96 11.74
N PHE A 67 17.72 6.02 12.48
CA PHE A 67 16.52 6.79 12.23
C PHE A 67 16.80 8.29 12.19
N ARG A 68 16.07 8.97 11.33
CA ARG A 68 16.06 10.43 11.22
C ARG A 68 14.65 10.97 11.05
N PRO A 69 14.38 12.25 11.39
CA PRO A 69 13.08 12.85 11.16
C PRO A 69 12.67 12.82 9.68
N LYS A 70 11.41 12.48 9.41
CA LYS A 70 10.87 12.42 8.03
C LYS A 70 10.85 13.78 7.33
N GLN A 71 10.82 14.86 8.09
CA GLN A 71 10.92 16.24 7.59
C GLN A 71 12.20 16.47 6.78
N ASP A 72 13.28 15.75 7.08
CA ASP A 72 14.56 15.89 6.39
C ASP A 72 14.45 15.36 4.95
N ALA A 73 13.77 14.22 4.75
CA ALA A 73 13.48 13.68 3.43
C ALA A 73 12.66 14.67 2.59
N LEU A 74 11.61 15.26 3.17
CA LEU A 74 10.80 16.26 2.47
C LEU A 74 11.61 17.50 2.04
N SER A 75 12.54 17.95 2.86
CA SER A 75 13.37 19.13 2.56
C SER A 75 14.37 18.91 1.41
N LEU A 76 14.74 17.66 1.16
CA LEU A 76 15.69 17.23 0.13
C LEU A 76 15.01 16.69 -1.13
N LEU A 77 13.67 16.59 -1.13
CA LEU A 77 12.91 15.94 -2.19
C LEU A 77 12.97 16.73 -3.51
N ASN A 78 13.58 16.11 -4.52
CA ASN A 78 13.53 16.58 -5.91
C ASN A 78 12.36 15.90 -6.63
N LEU A 79 11.16 16.46 -6.49
CA LEU A 79 9.96 15.86 -7.07
C LEU A 79 9.93 16.03 -8.59
N ARG A 80 9.89 14.90 -9.31
CA ARG A 80 9.79 14.86 -10.77
C ARG A 80 8.45 14.29 -11.21
N MET A 81 7.93 14.76 -12.32
CA MET A 81 6.65 14.32 -12.89
C MET A 81 6.75 14.07 -14.39
N ILE A 82 6.08 13.04 -14.88
CA ILE A 82 5.85 12.81 -16.30
C ILE A 82 4.71 13.73 -16.75
N CYS A 83 4.94 14.49 -17.82
CA CYS A 83 4.00 15.44 -18.40
C CYS A 83 3.83 15.17 -19.91
N SER A 84 2.70 15.57 -20.48
CA SER A 84 2.47 15.47 -21.94
C SER A 84 3.49 16.26 -22.75
N GLN A 85 3.98 17.39 -22.25
CA GLN A 85 4.93 18.23 -22.98
C GLN A 85 5.92 18.87 -22.01
N LEU A 86 7.10 19.25 -22.53
CA LEU A 86 8.01 20.11 -21.79
C LEU A 86 7.32 21.44 -21.51
N PRO A 87 7.40 21.96 -20.28
CA PRO A 87 6.79 23.23 -19.98
C PRO A 87 7.38 24.35 -20.84
N PRO A 88 6.54 25.27 -21.33
CA PRO A 88 7.02 26.40 -22.14
C PRO A 88 7.79 27.44 -21.34
N SER A 89 7.78 27.38 -19.99
CA SER A 89 8.46 28.36 -19.13
C SER A 89 8.90 27.76 -17.79
N ASP A 90 9.85 28.44 -17.14
CA ASP A 90 10.34 28.12 -15.80
C ASP A 90 9.27 28.29 -14.69
N ASN A 91 8.16 28.99 -14.99
CA ASN A 91 7.03 29.21 -14.06
C ASN A 91 5.94 28.12 -14.18
N PHE A 92 6.29 26.95 -14.67
CA PHE A 92 5.38 25.82 -14.75
C PHE A 92 4.88 25.38 -13.37
N SER A 93 3.56 25.30 -13.23
CA SER A 93 2.90 24.74 -12.05
C SER A 93 1.94 23.64 -12.47
N LEU A 94 1.94 22.56 -11.71
CA LEU A 94 1.01 21.45 -11.87
C LEU A 94 -0.08 21.62 -10.83
N PRO A 95 -1.37 21.59 -11.19
CA PRO A 95 -2.46 21.71 -10.24
C PRO A 95 -2.64 20.44 -9.39
N SER A 96 -2.31 19.27 -9.95
CA SER A 96 -2.47 17.96 -9.31
C SER A 96 -1.59 16.94 -10.02
N PHE A 97 -1.58 15.71 -9.50
CA PHE A 97 -0.94 14.55 -10.13
C PHE A 97 -1.64 13.25 -9.73
N ILE A 98 -1.46 12.23 -10.55
CA ILE A 98 -1.77 10.84 -10.23
C ILE A 98 -0.47 10.05 -9.99
N VAL A 99 -0.55 8.98 -9.22
CA VAL A 99 0.58 8.05 -9.00
C VAL A 99 0.26 6.71 -9.63
N VAL A 100 1.28 6.08 -10.22
CA VAL A 100 1.18 4.75 -10.80
C VAL A 100 1.80 3.73 -9.86
N SER A 101 1.08 2.64 -9.63
CA SER A 101 1.41 1.53 -8.75
C SER A 101 1.43 0.26 -9.60
N TYR A 102 2.57 -0.43 -9.69
CA TYR A 102 2.77 -1.52 -10.64
C TYR A 102 3.92 -2.44 -10.20
N CYS A 103 4.06 -3.59 -10.86
CA CYS A 103 5.20 -4.47 -10.64
C CYS A 103 6.36 -4.10 -11.56
N TRP A 104 7.55 -3.94 -11.00
CA TRP A 104 8.76 -3.84 -11.83
C TRP A 104 8.98 -5.14 -12.61
N HIS A 105 9.45 -5.00 -13.84
CA HIS A 105 9.69 -6.14 -14.71
C HIS A 105 10.97 -6.89 -14.33
N TYR A 106 10.86 -8.21 -14.13
CA TYR A 106 12.00 -9.12 -13.89
C TYR A 106 11.94 -10.28 -14.89
N PRO A 107 13.08 -10.88 -15.30
CA PRO A 107 13.12 -11.87 -16.39
C PRO A 107 12.15 -13.06 -16.24
N GLN A 108 11.89 -13.50 -15.01
CA GLN A 108 10.96 -14.59 -14.70
C GLN A 108 9.48 -14.19 -14.69
N TRP A 109 9.10 -13.03 -15.24
CA TRP A 109 7.72 -12.56 -15.23
C TRP A 109 6.91 -13.04 -16.44
N PRO A 110 5.83 -13.82 -16.24
CA PRO A 110 4.80 -13.98 -17.26
C PRO A 110 4.01 -12.67 -17.44
N LEU A 111 4.32 -11.93 -18.49
CA LEU A 111 3.49 -10.82 -18.97
C LEU A 111 2.27 -11.37 -19.71
N SER A 112 1.14 -10.68 -19.63
CA SER A 112 0.02 -10.96 -20.51
C SER A 112 0.42 -10.75 -21.98
N ARG A 113 -0.31 -11.37 -22.92
CA ARG A 113 0.02 -11.26 -24.36
C ARG A 113 -0.07 -9.83 -24.87
N ALA A 114 -0.92 -9.01 -24.25
CA ALA A 114 -1.11 -7.60 -24.56
C ALA A 114 -0.04 -6.68 -23.93
N ALA A 115 0.64 -7.12 -22.87
CA ALA A 115 1.63 -6.36 -22.13
C ALA A 115 3.01 -6.31 -22.83
N LYS A 116 3.06 -5.89 -24.09
CA LYS A 116 4.33 -5.76 -24.82
C LYS A 116 5.02 -4.43 -24.47
N PRO A 117 6.28 -4.45 -23.97
CA PRO A 117 7.05 -3.24 -23.74
C PRO A 117 7.21 -2.40 -25.02
N ILE A 118 7.21 -1.09 -24.86
CA ILE A 118 7.19 -0.13 -25.98
C ILE A 118 8.60 0.20 -26.45
N ALA A 119 9.52 0.37 -25.49
CA ALA A 119 10.86 0.86 -25.75
C ALA A 119 11.85 0.35 -24.69
N PRO A 120 13.15 0.25 -25.01
CA PRO A 120 14.17 -0.05 -24.01
C PRO A 120 14.13 0.94 -22.84
N GLY A 121 14.08 0.41 -21.61
CA GLY A 121 13.98 1.23 -20.40
C GLY A 121 12.56 1.70 -20.05
N TRP A 122 11.57 1.37 -20.88
CA TRP A 122 10.15 1.54 -20.61
C TRP A 122 9.42 0.20 -20.73
N ASP A 123 9.13 -0.39 -19.57
CA ASP A 123 8.63 -1.75 -19.55
C ASP A 123 7.09 -1.84 -19.58
N ILE A 124 6.39 -0.74 -19.28
CA ILE A 124 4.92 -0.72 -19.27
C ILE A 124 4.40 -0.65 -20.70
N SER A 125 3.42 -1.47 -21.05
CA SER A 125 2.87 -1.52 -22.41
C SER A 125 2.17 -0.22 -22.87
N ARG A 126 2.12 0.01 -24.19
CA ARG A 126 1.50 1.22 -24.78
C ARG A 126 0.03 1.39 -24.40
N PRO A 127 -0.82 0.35 -24.52
CA PRO A 127 -2.23 0.48 -24.14
C PRO A 127 -2.40 0.89 -22.68
N MET A 128 -1.57 0.36 -21.78
CA MET A 128 -1.63 0.65 -20.35
C MET A 128 -1.25 2.10 -20.05
N ILE A 129 -0.27 2.64 -20.77
CA ILE A 129 0.16 4.03 -20.61
C ILE A 129 -0.84 5.01 -21.21
N ASP A 130 -1.38 4.69 -22.38
CA ASP A 130 -2.45 5.50 -22.95
C ASP A 130 -3.66 5.54 -22.00
N ALA A 131 -3.98 4.42 -21.33
CA ALA A 131 -5.00 4.38 -20.29
C ALA A 131 -4.64 5.21 -19.05
N VAL A 132 -3.41 5.12 -18.53
CA VAL A 132 -2.92 5.97 -17.42
C VAL A 132 -3.04 7.46 -17.78
N MET A 133 -2.63 7.84 -18.98
CA MET A 133 -2.71 9.22 -19.45
C MET A 133 -4.17 9.67 -19.62
N GLY A 134 -5.07 8.77 -20.02
CA GLY A 134 -6.51 9.02 -20.12
C GLY A 134 -7.22 9.18 -18.77
N VAL A 135 -6.62 8.76 -17.65
CA VAL A 135 -7.17 8.96 -16.28
C VAL A 135 -6.94 10.39 -15.77
N ARG A 136 -6.06 11.15 -16.41
CA ARG A 136 -5.76 12.53 -16.04
C ARG A 136 -6.98 13.43 -16.25
N GLU A 137 -7.16 14.41 -15.37
CA GLU A 137 -8.26 15.39 -15.50
C GLU A 137 -8.00 16.40 -16.61
N ASN A 138 -6.73 16.66 -16.93
CA ASN A 138 -6.30 17.56 -18.00
C ASN A 138 -4.83 17.31 -18.38
N ASP A 139 -4.40 17.92 -19.49
CA ASP A 139 -3.02 17.82 -20.01
C ASP A 139 -1.95 18.46 -19.12
N SER A 140 -2.36 19.21 -18.09
CA SER A 140 -1.47 19.82 -17.11
C SER A 140 -1.39 19.01 -15.82
N GLU A 141 -2.02 17.85 -15.69
CA GLU A 141 -1.91 17.01 -14.50
C GLU A 141 -0.65 16.13 -14.56
N GLY A 142 0.17 16.07 -13.49
CA GLY A 142 1.37 15.23 -13.49
C GLY A 142 1.06 13.73 -13.40
N VAL A 143 1.98 12.89 -13.88
CA VAL A 143 2.01 11.46 -13.55
C VAL A 143 3.30 11.14 -12.82
N TRP A 144 3.20 10.52 -11.65
CA TRP A 144 4.35 10.05 -10.89
C TRP A 144 4.49 8.54 -11.02
N LEU A 145 5.67 8.10 -11.45
CA LEU A 145 6.05 6.69 -11.61
C LEU A 145 7.43 6.49 -10.99
N ASP A 146 7.53 5.69 -9.93
CA ASP A 146 8.72 5.52 -9.10
C ASP A 146 10.02 5.30 -9.91
N LYS A 147 10.02 4.42 -10.90
CA LYS A 147 11.18 4.00 -11.68
C LYS A 147 11.76 5.12 -12.54
N LEU A 148 10.96 6.13 -12.86
CA LEU A 148 11.38 7.26 -13.69
C LEU A 148 11.48 8.55 -12.92
N CYS A 149 10.53 8.82 -12.03
CA CYS A 149 10.55 10.05 -11.23
C CYS A 149 11.68 10.06 -10.20
N ILE A 150 12.15 8.89 -9.76
CA ILE A 150 13.29 8.73 -8.87
C ILE A 150 14.54 8.39 -9.69
N ASN A 151 15.65 9.06 -9.44
CA ASN A 151 16.94 8.66 -10.00
C ASN A 151 17.43 7.38 -9.31
N GLN A 152 17.06 6.23 -9.86
CA GLN A 152 17.37 4.91 -9.32
C GLN A 152 18.87 4.61 -9.18
N ALA A 153 19.73 5.37 -9.88
CA ALA A 153 21.18 5.23 -9.81
C ALA A 153 21.82 6.12 -8.72
N ASP A 154 21.07 7.05 -8.13
CA ASP A 154 21.52 7.91 -7.05
C ASP A 154 20.92 7.41 -5.72
N PRO A 155 21.73 6.81 -4.82
CA PRO A 155 21.23 6.27 -3.57
C PRO A 155 20.61 7.35 -2.68
N VAL A 156 21.11 8.58 -2.73
CA VAL A 156 20.57 9.69 -1.92
C VAL A 156 19.18 10.07 -2.40
N ASP A 157 19.02 10.27 -3.72
CA ASP A 157 17.72 10.58 -4.31
C ASP A 157 16.71 9.45 -4.04
N LYS A 158 17.15 8.20 -4.13
CA LYS A 158 16.34 7.02 -3.83
C LYS A 158 15.88 6.97 -2.37
N GLU A 159 16.79 7.12 -1.42
CA GLU A 159 16.46 7.11 0.02
C GLU A 159 15.52 8.26 0.40
N VAL A 160 15.75 9.46 -0.15
CA VAL A 160 14.88 10.62 0.03
C VAL A 160 13.47 10.33 -0.47
N HIS A 161 13.33 9.78 -1.67
CA HIS A 161 12.02 9.46 -2.22
C HIS A 161 11.32 8.34 -1.43
N ILE A 162 12.01 7.26 -1.07
CA ILE A 162 11.47 6.17 -0.24
C ILE A 162 10.94 6.70 1.10
N GLY A 163 11.71 7.57 1.76
CA GLY A 163 11.29 8.22 3.00
C GLY A 163 10.10 9.17 2.84
N ALA A 164 9.85 9.66 1.62
CA ALA A 164 8.77 10.58 1.28
C ALA A 164 7.58 9.94 0.54
N MET A 165 7.63 8.65 0.24
CA MET A 165 6.61 8.00 -0.60
C MET A 165 5.20 8.07 0.00
N ASP A 166 5.05 7.99 1.33
CA ASP A 166 3.73 8.14 1.97
C ASP A 166 3.12 9.52 1.68
N MET A 167 3.92 10.58 1.72
CA MET A 167 3.49 11.93 1.38
C MET A 167 3.11 12.04 -0.10
N ILE A 168 3.91 11.47 -0.99
CA ILE A 168 3.64 11.50 -2.44
C ILE A 168 2.32 10.78 -2.76
N TYR A 169 2.15 9.54 -2.29
CA TYR A 169 0.93 8.76 -2.55
C TYR A 169 -0.31 9.34 -1.87
N ARG A 170 -0.16 9.93 -0.68
CA ARG A 170 -1.28 10.58 0.02
C ARG A 170 -1.72 11.88 -0.66
N SER A 171 -0.77 12.63 -1.23
CA SER A 171 -1.04 13.88 -1.95
C SER A 171 -1.51 13.67 -3.38
N ALA A 172 -1.29 12.49 -3.95
CA ALA A 172 -1.81 12.16 -5.27
C ALA A 172 -3.34 12.26 -5.29
N ARG A 173 -3.88 12.79 -6.39
CA ARG A 173 -5.33 12.81 -6.61
C ARG A 173 -5.90 11.40 -6.64
N ARG A 174 -5.17 10.48 -7.28
CA ARG A 174 -5.56 9.09 -7.51
C ARG A 174 -4.35 8.18 -7.64
N VAL A 175 -4.50 6.95 -7.18
CA VAL A 175 -3.58 5.84 -7.46
C VAL A 175 -4.12 5.03 -8.63
N VAL A 176 -3.30 4.78 -9.63
CA VAL A 176 -3.61 3.90 -10.77
C VAL A 176 -2.77 2.65 -10.64
N ILE A 177 -3.42 1.50 -10.47
CA ILE A 177 -2.79 0.20 -10.21
C ILE A 177 -2.78 -0.61 -11.51
N LEU A 178 -1.60 -1.03 -11.98
CA LEU A 178 -1.45 -1.76 -13.23
C LEU A 178 -1.30 -3.26 -12.97
N LEU A 179 -2.23 -4.05 -13.52
CA LEU A 179 -2.24 -5.52 -13.47
C LEU A 179 -1.80 -6.07 -14.84
N GLU A 180 -0.54 -5.85 -15.22
CA GLU A 180 -0.03 -6.17 -16.57
C GLU A 180 0.01 -7.69 -16.87
N ASP A 181 -0.07 -8.52 -15.85
CA ASP A 181 -0.18 -9.98 -15.92
C ASP A 181 -1.62 -10.49 -16.07
N VAL A 182 -2.61 -9.61 -15.93
CA VAL A 182 -4.03 -9.98 -16.04
C VAL A 182 -4.57 -9.64 -17.43
N GLN A 183 -4.95 -10.67 -18.16
CA GLN A 183 -5.73 -10.55 -19.38
C GLN A 183 -6.96 -11.46 -19.29
N LEU A 184 -8.13 -10.83 -19.19
CA LEU A 184 -9.41 -11.50 -19.04
C LEU A 184 -9.78 -12.24 -20.32
N ASN A 185 -10.48 -13.36 -20.20
CA ASN A 185 -11.20 -13.93 -21.33
C ASN A 185 -12.53 -13.18 -21.57
N LYS A 186 -13.24 -13.54 -22.64
CA LYS A 186 -14.47 -12.85 -23.05
C LYS A 186 -15.56 -12.89 -21.98
N ASP A 187 -15.73 -14.05 -21.32
CA ASP A 187 -16.78 -14.25 -20.32
C ASP A 187 -16.42 -13.54 -19.00
N GLU A 188 -15.14 -13.58 -18.61
CA GLU A 188 -14.63 -12.84 -17.45
C GLU A 188 -14.76 -11.32 -17.61
N GLU A 189 -14.44 -10.79 -18.80
CA GLU A 189 -14.64 -9.37 -19.13
C GLU A 189 -16.13 -9.00 -19.04
N ALA A 190 -17.01 -9.80 -19.64
CA ALA A 190 -18.46 -9.56 -19.58
C ALA A 190 -18.98 -9.58 -18.14
N ALA A 191 -18.59 -10.58 -17.34
CA ALA A 191 -18.95 -10.69 -15.93
C ALA A 191 -18.45 -9.50 -15.11
N GLY A 192 -17.18 -9.16 -15.25
CA GLY A 192 -16.54 -8.06 -14.54
C GLY A 192 -17.21 -6.72 -14.84
N LEU A 193 -17.50 -6.44 -16.12
CA LEU A 193 -18.19 -5.22 -16.54
C LEU A 193 -19.64 -5.17 -16.03
N ALA A 194 -20.36 -6.28 -16.06
CA ALA A 194 -21.73 -6.36 -15.54
C ALA A 194 -21.76 -6.07 -14.02
N TYR A 195 -20.89 -6.71 -13.25
CA TYR A 195 -20.81 -6.51 -11.80
C TYR A 195 -20.32 -5.10 -11.43
N ALA A 196 -19.40 -4.53 -12.20
CA ALA A 196 -18.97 -3.15 -12.04
C ALA A 196 -20.14 -2.17 -12.26
N ALA A 197 -20.98 -2.43 -13.27
CA ALA A 197 -22.20 -1.66 -13.52
C ALA A 197 -23.21 -1.81 -12.35
N PHE A 198 -23.44 -3.02 -11.86
CA PHE A 198 -24.30 -3.27 -10.69
C PHE A 198 -23.83 -2.48 -9.47
N TYR A 199 -22.51 -2.46 -9.23
CA TYR A 199 -21.93 -1.70 -8.12
C TYR A 199 -22.08 -0.19 -8.31
N ALA A 200 -21.89 0.32 -9.53
CA ALA A 200 -22.08 1.73 -9.83
C ALA A 200 -23.54 2.17 -9.58
N ASP A 201 -24.50 1.38 -10.04
CA ASP A 201 -25.93 1.64 -9.82
C ASP A 201 -26.33 1.53 -8.35
N LEU A 202 -25.80 0.54 -7.62
CA LEU A 202 -25.99 0.44 -6.18
C LEU A 202 -25.61 1.74 -5.48
N ASN A 203 -24.40 2.24 -5.76
CA ASN A 203 -23.90 3.47 -5.14
C ASN A 203 -24.71 4.69 -5.54
N ARG A 204 -25.14 4.77 -6.80
CA ARG A 204 -25.99 5.84 -7.31
C ARG A 204 -27.34 5.85 -6.59
N ILE A 205 -28.03 4.72 -6.49
CA ILE A 205 -29.34 4.61 -5.85
C ILE A 205 -29.27 4.89 -4.35
N VAL A 206 -28.26 4.35 -3.66
CA VAL A 206 -28.03 4.64 -2.23
C VAL A 206 -27.87 6.15 -2.01
N LYS A 207 -27.16 6.83 -2.91
CA LYS A 207 -26.95 8.29 -2.83
C LYS A 207 -28.23 9.06 -3.15
N GLU A 208 -28.91 8.74 -4.25
CA GLU A 208 -30.13 9.44 -4.70
C GLU A 208 -31.28 9.32 -3.71
N ARG A 209 -31.41 8.17 -3.06
CA ARG A 209 -32.45 7.90 -2.06
C ARG A 209 -32.03 8.24 -0.62
N ASP A 210 -30.79 8.71 -0.43
CA ASP A 210 -30.17 8.93 0.89
C ASP A 210 -30.39 7.77 1.87
N LEU A 211 -30.22 6.53 1.41
CA LEU A 211 -30.45 5.34 2.23
C LEU A 211 -29.45 5.28 3.38
N ARG A 212 -29.93 5.05 4.61
CA ARG A 212 -29.10 5.00 5.83
C ARG A 212 -29.45 3.81 6.72
N GLY A 213 -28.52 3.48 7.63
CA GLY A 213 -28.71 2.48 8.68
C GLY A 213 -29.24 1.14 8.14
N LYS A 214 -30.28 0.64 8.79
CA LYS A 214 -30.89 -0.66 8.48
C LYS A 214 -31.46 -0.73 7.06
N GLU A 215 -32.13 0.32 6.60
CA GLU A 215 -32.72 0.39 5.26
C GLU A 215 -31.64 0.22 4.18
N LYS A 216 -30.51 0.92 4.34
CA LYS A 216 -29.36 0.78 3.44
C LYS A 216 -28.83 -0.65 3.43
N SER A 217 -28.68 -1.28 4.59
CA SER A 217 -28.20 -2.66 4.69
C SER A 217 -29.14 -3.62 3.96
N GLU A 218 -30.43 -3.56 4.26
CA GLU A 218 -31.44 -4.43 3.64
C GLU A 218 -31.53 -4.25 2.12
N PHE A 219 -31.30 -3.03 1.61
CA PHE A 219 -31.21 -2.75 0.17
C PHE A 219 -29.96 -3.38 -0.45
N ILE A 220 -28.79 -3.18 0.16
CA ILE A 220 -27.50 -3.70 -0.33
C ILE A 220 -27.54 -5.24 -0.40
N ASP A 221 -28.03 -5.90 0.64
CA ASP A 221 -28.08 -7.36 0.75
C ASP A 221 -28.92 -8.00 -0.37
N LYS A 222 -29.94 -7.27 -0.87
CA LYS A 222 -30.85 -7.74 -1.92
C LYS A 222 -30.43 -7.31 -3.32
N TRP A 223 -29.55 -6.32 -3.47
CA TRP A 223 -29.25 -5.70 -4.76
C TRP A 223 -28.56 -6.65 -5.74
N PHE A 224 -27.41 -7.22 -5.39
CA PHE A 224 -26.69 -8.11 -6.31
C PHE A 224 -27.52 -9.36 -6.69
N PRO A 225 -28.17 -10.07 -5.74
CA PRO A 225 -29.05 -11.18 -6.10
C PRO A 225 -30.20 -10.80 -7.04
N SER A 226 -30.78 -9.59 -6.91
CA SER A 226 -31.85 -9.16 -7.80
C SER A 226 -31.34 -8.86 -9.21
N GLN A 227 -30.17 -8.23 -9.32
CA GLN A 227 -29.51 -7.93 -10.60
C GLN A 227 -29.07 -9.22 -11.32
N GLU A 228 -28.50 -10.18 -10.60
CA GLU A 228 -28.16 -11.50 -11.14
C GLU A 228 -29.40 -12.20 -11.73
N LYS A 229 -30.51 -12.21 -10.98
CA LYS A 229 -31.76 -12.81 -11.43
C LYS A 229 -32.28 -12.14 -12.72
N GLU A 230 -32.31 -10.81 -12.77
CA GLU A 230 -32.72 -10.08 -13.96
C GLU A 230 -31.83 -10.39 -15.17
N TYR A 231 -30.52 -10.50 -14.96
CA TYR A 231 -29.58 -10.90 -16.01
C TYR A 231 -29.81 -12.32 -16.51
N HIS A 232 -30.10 -13.26 -15.60
CA HIS A 232 -30.48 -14.62 -15.93
C HIS A 232 -31.78 -14.68 -16.75
N ASP A 233 -32.81 -13.95 -16.31
CA ASP A 233 -34.11 -13.87 -16.98
C ASP A 233 -34.00 -13.26 -18.39
N SER A 234 -32.98 -12.42 -18.63
CA SER A 234 -32.65 -11.86 -19.96
C SER A 234 -31.91 -12.82 -20.91
N GLY A 235 -31.60 -14.06 -20.47
CA GLY A 235 -30.85 -15.05 -21.25
C GLY A 235 -29.33 -14.89 -21.21
N ARG A 236 -28.81 -13.90 -20.48
CA ARG A 236 -27.38 -13.58 -20.37
C ARG A 236 -26.71 -14.16 -19.13
N GLY A 237 -27.41 -14.99 -18.36
CA GLY A 237 -26.89 -15.57 -17.12
C GLY A 237 -25.60 -16.38 -17.27
N HIS A 238 -25.34 -16.94 -18.45
CA HIS A 238 -24.08 -17.66 -18.73
C HIS A 238 -22.84 -16.76 -18.62
N GLU A 239 -22.97 -15.46 -18.91
CA GLU A 239 -21.89 -14.48 -18.78
C GLU A 239 -21.50 -14.31 -17.31
N LEU A 240 -22.47 -14.36 -16.38
CA LEU A 240 -22.20 -14.18 -14.95
C LEU A 240 -21.49 -15.38 -14.30
N ALA A 241 -21.50 -16.55 -14.95
CA ALA A 241 -20.83 -17.74 -14.43
C ALA A 241 -19.32 -17.55 -14.26
N ALA A 242 -18.72 -16.64 -15.03
CA ALA A 242 -17.29 -16.35 -14.99
C ALA A 242 -16.87 -15.36 -13.88
N ILE A 243 -17.79 -14.83 -13.07
CA ILE A 243 -17.45 -13.80 -12.07
C ILE A 243 -16.43 -14.27 -11.04
N LYS A 244 -16.48 -15.54 -10.63
CA LYS A 244 -15.49 -16.11 -9.71
C LYS A 244 -14.11 -16.12 -10.37
N SER A 245 -14.02 -16.56 -11.62
CA SER A 245 -12.76 -16.57 -12.39
C SER A 245 -12.21 -15.16 -12.56
N PHE A 246 -13.06 -14.18 -12.89
CA PHE A 246 -12.70 -12.77 -12.93
C PHE A 246 -12.12 -12.28 -11.60
N ALA A 247 -12.79 -12.57 -10.48
CA ALA A 247 -12.33 -12.16 -9.16
C ALA A 247 -10.98 -12.78 -8.79
N MET A 248 -10.81 -14.07 -9.05
CA MET A 248 -9.53 -14.78 -8.84
C MET A 248 -8.43 -14.13 -9.68
N ASN A 249 -8.62 -13.96 -10.99
CA ASN A 249 -7.60 -13.36 -11.87
C ASN A 249 -7.17 -11.96 -11.41
N ILE A 250 -8.11 -11.12 -10.96
CA ILE A 250 -7.79 -9.77 -10.46
C ILE A 250 -7.02 -9.85 -9.14
N LEU A 251 -7.46 -10.68 -8.19
CA LEU A 251 -6.90 -10.74 -6.84
C LEU A 251 -5.59 -11.56 -6.75
N GLU A 252 -5.38 -12.50 -7.67
CA GLU A 252 -4.14 -13.27 -7.82
C GLU A 252 -3.05 -12.51 -8.58
N ALA A 253 -3.38 -11.34 -9.14
CA ALA A 253 -2.43 -10.52 -9.86
C ALA A 253 -1.17 -10.29 -9.03
N ARG A 254 -0.01 -10.39 -9.67
CA ARG A 254 1.30 -10.27 -9.04
C ARG A 254 1.48 -8.98 -8.25
N TRP A 255 0.72 -7.93 -8.58
CA TRP A 255 0.68 -6.71 -7.80
C TRP A 255 0.47 -6.97 -6.30
N TYR A 256 -0.41 -7.92 -5.94
CA TYR A 256 -0.69 -8.33 -4.56
C TYR A 256 0.45 -9.11 -3.90
N SER A 257 1.50 -9.49 -4.63
CA SER A 257 2.62 -10.25 -4.07
C SER A 257 3.70 -9.35 -3.43
N ARG A 258 3.59 -8.02 -3.55
CA ARG A 258 4.64 -7.07 -3.14
C ARG A 258 4.26 -6.34 -1.86
N ALA A 259 5.17 -6.22 -0.89
CA ALA A 259 4.92 -5.39 0.29
C ALA A 259 4.63 -3.91 -0.06
N TRP A 260 5.23 -3.42 -1.14
CA TRP A 260 4.96 -2.06 -1.64
C TRP A 260 3.49 -1.85 -2.05
N CYS A 261 2.73 -2.87 -2.44
CA CYS A 261 1.29 -2.68 -2.72
C CYS A 261 0.52 -2.26 -1.46
N ALA A 262 0.95 -2.73 -0.28
CA ALA A 262 0.40 -2.33 1.01
C ALA A 262 0.72 -0.88 1.34
N HIS A 263 1.93 -0.41 1.03
CA HIS A 263 2.25 1.01 1.12
C HIS A 263 1.35 1.82 0.19
N GLU A 264 1.43 1.53 -1.12
CA GLU A 264 0.82 2.29 -2.20
C GLU A 264 -0.71 2.42 -2.03
N SER A 265 -1.37 1.35 -1.54
CA SER A 265 -2.82 1.33 -1.33
C SER A 265 -3.24 1.94 0.00
N ARG A 266 -2.55 1.66 1.11
CA ARG A 266 -3.00 2.06 2.46
C ARG A 266 -2.75 3.53 2.76
N VAL A 267 -1.66 4.11 2.24
CA VAL A 267 -1.33 5.52 2.51
C VAL A 267 -2.17 6.48 1.68
N ALA A 268 -2.68 6.01 0.54
CA ALA A 268 -3.53 6.76 -0.36
C ALA A 268 -4.98 6.78 0.17
N PRO A 269 -5.67 7.93 0.17
CA PRO A 269 -7.06 7.99 0.60
C PRO A 269 -8.02 7.22 -0.32
N HIS A 270 -8.82 6.30 0.22
CA HIS A 270 -9.89 5.60 -0.52
C HIS A 270 -11.20 6.42 -0.50
N LYS A 271 -11.12 7.66 -1.02
CA LYS A 271 -12.25 8.59 -1.11
C LYS A 271 -13.39 8.01 -1.97
N LYS A 272 -14.61 8.52 -1.84
CA LYS A 272 -15.73 8.09 -2.71
C LYS A 272 -15.49 8.43 -4.19
N VAL A 273 -14.79 9.52 -4.44
CA VAL A 273 -14.35 10.00 -5.77
C VAL A 273 -12.84 9.83 -5.84
N ASN A 274 -12.30 9.46 -7.01
CA ASN A 274 -10.87 9.23 -7.21
C ASN A 274 -10.28 8.14 -6.29
N ASN A 275 -11.05 7.09 -5.98
CA ASN A 275 -10.51 5.91 -5.30
C ASN A 275 -9.49 5.19 -6.23
N PRO A 276 -8.58 4.38 -5.67
CA PRO A 276 -7.60 3.67 -6.49
C PRO A 276 -8.26 2.89 -7.63
N LEU A 277 -7.64 2.93 -8.81
CA LEU A 277 -8.21 2.34 -10.03
C LEU A 277 -7.31 1.22 -10.52
N PHE A 278 -7.84 0.01 -10.61
CA PHE A 278 -7.16 -1.12 -11.25
C PHE A 278 -7.30 -1.02 -12.76
N LEU A 279 -6.19 -1.22 -13.48
CA LEU A 279 -6.15 -1.37 -14.92
C LEU A 279 -5.67 -2.78 -15.27
N CYS A 280 -6.39 -3.48 -16.14
CA CYS A 280 -6.03 -4.80 -16.66
C CYS A 280 -6.40 -4.90 -18.14
N PHE A 281 -6.01 -5.99 -18.81
CA PHE A 281 -6.38 -6.20 -20.22
C PHE A 281 -7.69 -6.97 -20.33
N GLY A 282 -8.56 -6.53 -21.24
CA GLY A 282 -9.68 -7.30 -21.75
C GLY A 282 -9.23 -8.40 -22.73
N HIS A 283 -10.19 -9.18 -23.21
CA HIS A 283 -9.94 -10.34 -24.07
C HIS A 283 -9.27 -9.96 -25.40
N ASP A 284 -9.53 -8.76 -25.89
CA ASP A 284 -8.99 -8.21 -27.13
C ASP A 284 -7.71 -7.37 -26.91
N GLY A 285 -7.22 -7.27 -25.67
CA GLY A 285 -6.06 -6.47 -25.31
C GLY A 285 -6.33 -4.98 -25.11
N ARG A 286 -7.59 -4.51 -25.19
CA ARG A 286 -7.95 -3.18 -24.70
C ARG A 286 -7.79 -3.13 -23.18
N VAL A 287 -7.49 -1.94 -22.65
CA VAL A 287 -7.37 -1.76 -21.19
C VAL A 287 -8.74 -1.47 -20.61
N LEU A 288 -9.09 -2.24 -19.58
CA LEU A 288 -10.29 -2.08 -18.77
C LEU A 288 -9.91 -1.44 -17.43
N SER A 289 -10.87 -0.78 -16.80
CA SER A 289 -10.65 -0.08 -15.53
C SER A 289 -11.70 -0.46 -14.50
N PHE A 290 -11.25 -0.83 -13.30
CA PHE A 290 -12.11 -1.26 -12.20
C PHE A 290 -11.77 -0.50 -10.92
N GLU A 291 -12.78 0.08 -10.27
CA GLU A 291 -12.60 0.78 -9.00
C GLU A 291 -12.18 -0.18 -7.88
N PHE A 292 -11.22 0.21 -7.03
CA PHE A 292 -10.76 -0.63 -5.94
C PHE A 292 -11.92 -1.05 -5.02
N ARG A 293 -12.81 -0.10 -4.72
CA ARG A 293 -13.99 -0.37 -3.88
C ARG A 293 -14.95 -1.38 -4.50
N PHE A 294 -15.04 -1.41 -5.83
CA PHE A 294 -15.81 -2.44 -6.52
C PHE A 294 -15.17 -3.82 -6.33
N VAL A 295 -13.88 -3.95 -6.63
CA VAL A 295 -13.15 -5.22 -6.47
C VAL A 295 -13.22 -5.72 -5.02
N PHE A 296 -13.06 -4.82 -4.06
CA PHE A 296 -13.20 -5.12 -2.64
C PHE A 296 -14.60 -5.59 -2.27
N TYR A 297 -15.65 -4.85 -2.67
CA TYR A 297 -17.03 -5.25 -2.40
C TYR A 297 -17.38 -6.59 -3.05
N MET A 298 -16.99 -6.80 -4.30
CA MET A 298 -17.19 -8.05 -5.02
C MET A 298 -16.52 -9.22 -4.28
N SER A 299 -15.30 -9.04 -3.78
CA SER A 299 -14.62 -10.10 -3.02
C SER A 299 -15.36 -10.50 -1.75
N ILE A 300 -16.03 -9.57 -1.07
CA ILE A 300 -16.91 -9.86 0.09
C ILE A 300 -18.14 -10.63 -0.39
N TYR A 301 -18.84 -10.10 -1.39
CA TYR A 301 -20.08 -10.67 -1.90
C TYR A 301 -19.93 -12.12 -2.37
N LEU A 302 -18.82 -12.42 -3.06
CA LEU A 302 -18.55 -13.76 -3.57
C LEU A 302 -18.10 -14.73 -2.48
N GLN A 303 -17.45 -14.24 -1.41
CA GLN A 303 -17.05 -15.08 -0.29
C GLN A 303 -18.27 -15.67 0.43
N ASP A 304 -19.35 -14.90 0.60
CA ASP A 304 -20.58 -15.37 1.23
C ASP A 304 -21.26 -16.52 0.46
N LYS A 305 -20.83 -16.76 -0.78
CA LYS A 305 -21.28 -17.85 -1.64
C LYS A 305 -20.34 -19.07 -1.63
N GLU A 306 -19.13 -18.97 -1.07
CA GLU A 306 -18.24 -20.12 -0.92
C GLU A 306 -18.68 -20.98 0.27
N THR A 307 -18.48 -22.30 0.16
CA THR A 307 -18.64 -23.20 1.31
C THR A 307 -17.67 -22.73 2.40
N PRO A 308 -18.12 -22.58 3.66
CA PRO A 308 -17.23 -22.21 4.75
C PRO A 308 -16.01 -23.13 4.78
N LEU A 309 -14.83 -22.58 5.01
CA LEU A 309 -13.68 -23.37 5.41
C LEU A 309 -14.06 -24.13 6.68
N ASP A 310 -13.53 -25.35 6.86
CA ASP A 310 -13.77 -26.12 8.08
C ASP A 310 -13.37 -25.28 9.30
N ASP A 311 -14.17 -25.32 10.38
CA ASP A 311 -14.01 -24.47 11.56
C ASP A 311 -12.58 -24.54 12.17
N GLU A 312 -11.86 -25.65 11.97
CA GLU A 312 -10.47 -25.82 12.41
C GLU A 312 -9.46 -24.90 11.66
N ASP A 313 -9.72 -24.56 10.40
CA ASP A 313 -8.84 -23.70 9.59
C ASP A 313 -9.03 -22.20 9.90
N LEU A 314 -10.11 -21.83 10.60
CA LEU A 314 -10.50 -20.45 10.86
C LEU A 314 -10.14 -19.94 12.26
N VAL A 315 -9.43 -20.72 13.08
CA VAL A 315 -9.06 -20.34 14.45
C VAL A 315 -7.55 -20.49 14.71
N GLY A 316 -7.00 -19.60 15.53
CA GLY A 316 -5.62 -19.69 16.04
C GLY A 316 -4.55 -19.72 14.94
N ASN A 317 -3.69 -20.73 14.97
CA ASN A 317 -2.59 -20.87 14.02
C ASN A 317 -3.07 -21.19 12.59
N GLY A 318 -4.20 -21.88 12.42
CA GLY A 318 -4.77 -22.22 11.11
C GLY A 318 -5.17 -20.96 10.34
N LEU A 319 -5.88 -20.05 11.02
CA LEU A 319 -6.23 -18.74 10.45
C LEU A 319 -4.97 -17.94 10.11
N GLN A 320 -3.99 -17.93 10.99
CA GLN A 320 -2.75 -17.18 10.77
C GLN A 320 -1.93 -17.73 9.60
N MET A 321 -1.83 -19.05 9.45
CA MET A 321 -1.19 -19.70 8.31
C MET A 321 -1.93 -19.37 7.02
N THR A 322 -3.26 -19.44 7.04
CA THR A 322 -4.14 -19.07 5.92
C THR A 322 -3.96 -17.61 5.52
N LEU A 323 -3.83 -16.72 6.52
CA LEU A 323 -3.63 -15.29 6.34
C LEU A 323 -2.22 -14.90 5.88
N ASN A 324 -1.22 -15.70 6.21
CA ASN A 324 0.18 -15.48 5.84
C ASN A 324 0.63 -16.36 4.68
N ASP A 325 -0.29 -17.11 4.07
CA ASP A 325 0.00 -17.97 2.93
C ASP A 325 0.58 -17.10 1.80
N PRO A 326 1.83 -17.35 1.35
CA PRO A 326 2.41 -16.62 0.24
C PRO A 326 1.70 -16.93 -1.09
N GLU A 327 0.98 -18.05 -1.20
CA GLU A 327 0.30 -18.54 -2.39
C GLU A 327 -1.20 -18.82 -2.08
N PRO A 328 -2.04 -17.78 -2.01
CA PRO A 328 -3.44 -17.91 -1.64
C PRO A 328 -4.17 -18.72 -2.72
N LYS A 329 -4.97 -19.70 -2.31
CA LYS A 329 -5.67 -20.64 -3.18
C LYS A 329 -7.19 -20.45 -3.16
N THR A 330 -7.70 -19.72 -2.18
CA THR A 330 -9.14 -19.52 -1.99
C THR A 330 -9.50 -18.05 -2.11
N LEU A 331 -10.76 -17.78 -2.50
CA LEU A 331 -11.26 -16.41 -2.57
C LEU A 331 -11.28 -15.75 -1.19
N TYR A 332 -11.50 -16.52 -0.13
CA TYR A 332 -11.33 -16.08 1.25
C TYR A 332 -9.92 -15.51 1.51
N GLN A 333 -8.86 -16.26 1.20
CA GLN A 333 -7.48 -15.81 1.40
C GLN A 333 -7.17 -14.55 0.59
N LEU A 334 -7.62 -14.52 -0.67
CA LEU A 334 -7.45 -13.38 -1.57
C LEU A 334 -8.21 -12.13 -1.09
N ARG A 335 -9.43 -12.30 -0.57
CA ARG A 335 -10.21 -11.22 0.06
C ARG A 335 -9.46 -10.66 1.27
N MET A 336 -8.92 -11.52 2.14
CA MET A 336 -8.16 -11.07 3.31
C MET A 336 -6.94 -10.24 2.92
N ARG A 337 -6.28 -10.57 1.81
CA ARG A 337 -5.19 -9.75 1.25
C ARG A 337 -5.67 -8.36 0.85
N ILE A 338 -6.69 -8.24 0.00
CA ILE A 338 -7.19 -6.92 -0.41
C ILE A 338 -7.76 -6.11 0.78
N GLN A 339 -8.35 -6.77 1.78
CA GLN A 339 -8.81 -6.11 3.01
C GLN A 339 -7.67 -5.42 3.76
N ARG A 340 -6.49 -6.04 3.82
CA ARG A 340 -5.28 -5.44 4.44
C ARG A 340 -4.73 -4.26 3.66
N LEU A 341 -5.06 -4.14 2.37
CA LEU A 341 -4.67 -3.03 1.51
C LEU A 341 -5.63 -1.85 1.60
N HIS A 342 -6.84 -2.06 2.12
CA HIS A 342 -7.80 -0.98 2.30
C HIS A 342 -7.19 0.14 3.13
N ALA A 343 -7.46 1.40 2.76
CA ALA A 343 -7.03 2.55 3.54
C ALA A 343 -7.74 2.53 4.91
N VAL A 344 -7.08 1.94 5.89
CA VAL A 344 -7.47 1.96 7.30
C VAL A 344 -6.40 2.75 8.02
N TYR A 345 -6.65 4.04 8.19
CA TYR A 345 -6.02 4.81 9.25
C TYR A 345 -7.04 4.85 10.39
N GLU A 346 -7.12 3.76 11.13
CA GLU A 346 -7.71 3.82 12.46
C GLU A 346 -6.60 4.35 13.38
N PRO A 347 -6.75 5.55 13.97
CA PRO A 347 -5.71 6.16 14.80
C PRO A 347 -5.35 5.29 16.01
N ASP A 348 -6.23 4.36 16.35
CA ASP A 348 -6.06 3.41 17.44
C ASP A 348 -5.38 2.11 16.99
N THR A 349 -5.05 1.90 15.71
CA THR A 349 -4.32 0.69 15.30
C THR A 349 -2.87 0.75 15.76
N SER A 350 -2.38 -0.31 16.42
CA SER A 350 -0.98 -0.42 16.81
C SER A 350 -0.06 -0.36 15.60
N ALA A 351 1.02 0.41 15.68
CA ALA A 351 2.03 0.45 14.62
C ALA A 351 2.60 -0.95 14.32
N LEU A 352 2.69 -1.83 15.32
CA LEU A 352 3.14 -3.21 15.14
C LEU A 352 2.19 -4.02 14.26
N GLN A 353 0.88 -3.81 14.37
CA GLN A 353 -0.11 -4.44 13.50
C GLN A 353 0.10 -4.05 12.03
N HIS A 354 0.57 -2.83 11.76
CA HIS A 354 0.94 -2.45 10.39
C HIS A 354 2.06 -3.33 9.86
N LEU A 355 3.14 -3.53 10.63
CA LEU A 355 4.24 -4.41 10.25
C LEU A 355 3.75 -5.84 10.01
N VAL A 356 2.97 -6.41 10.93
CA VAL A 356 2.42 -7.78 10.81
C VAL A 356 1.62 -7.93 9.52
N ASN A 357 0.75 -6.97 9.20
CA ASN A 357 -0.01 -6.99 7.95
C ASN A 357 0.90 -7.00 6.71
N ILE A 358 2.01 -6.25 6.76
CA ILE A 358 2.96 -6.13 5.65
C ILE A 358 3.85 -7.38 5.51
N LEU A 359 4.18 -8.07 6.60
CA LEU A 359 5.04 -9.27 6.58
C LEU A 359 4.45 -10.44 5.75
N SER A 360 3.13 -10.44 5.53
CA SER A 360 2.45 -11.41 4.65
C SER A 360 2.71 -11.19 3.16
N PHE A 361 3.36 -10.07 2.79
CA PHE A 361 3.67 -9.72 1.41
C PHE A 361 5.16 -9.91 1.11
N GLY A 362 5.47 -10.23 -0.15
CA GLY A 362 6.85 -10.42 -0.60
C GLY A 362 7.64 -9.12 -0.60
N CYS A 363 8.79 -9.10 0.07
CA CYS A 363 9.74 -8.00 0.00
C CYS A 363 11.19 -8.50 0.02
N PHE A 364 11.92 -8.16 -1.04
CA PHE A 364 13.30 -8.57 -1.21
C PHE A 364 14.24 -7.79 -0.29
N LEU A 365 14.12 -6.46 -0.27
CA LEU A 365 14.94 -5.58 0.56
C LEU A 365 14.29 -5.40 1.94
N LYS A 366 15.00 -5.77 3.00
CA LYS A 366 14.50 -5.67 4.37
C LYS A 366 14.37 -4.21 4.86
N GLY A 367 15.25 -3.33 4.38
CA GLY A 367 15.11 -1.88 4.58
C GLY A 367 13.78 -1.34 4.04
N ASP A 368 13.33 -1.81 2.88
CA ASP A 368 12.03 -1.40 2.31
C ASP A 368 10.86 -1.82 3.22
N LEU A 369 10.90 -3.02 3.83
CA LEU A 369 9.86 -3.44 4.80
C LEU A 369 9.76 -2.48 5.98
N MET A 370 10.90 -2.04 6.53
CA MET A 370 10.95 -1.05 7.60
C MET A 370 10.34 0.29 7.15
N SER A 371 10.73 0.78 5.98
CA SER A 371 10.19 2.02 5.40
C SER A 371 8.68 1.93 5.14
N ILE A 372 8.18 0.80 4.63
CA ILE A 372 6.75 0.56 4.40
C ILE A 372 5.99 0.53 5.73
N ALA A 373 6.53 -0.12 6.76
CA ALA A 373 5.93 -0.17 8.09
C ALA A 373 5.85 1.23 8.73
N LEU A 374 6.93 2.03 8.68
CA LEU A 374 6.97 3.43 9.12
C LEU A 374 5.93 4.29 8.40
N ASN A 375 5.89 4.17 7.07
CA ASN A 375 5.02 4.96 6.21
C ASN A 375 3.54 4.65 6.42
N THR A 376 3.20 3.37 6.61
CA THR A 376 1.80 2.96 6.81
C THR A 376 1.32 3.17 8.24
N SER A 377 2.19 3.06 9.26
CA SER A 377 1.85 3.35 10.67
C SER A 377 1.82 4.86 10.97
N GLY A 378 2.38 5.67 10.06
CA GLY A 378 2.44 7.11 10.20
C GLY A 378 3.52 7.58 11.18
N ILE A 379 4.44 6.74 11.65
CA ILE A 379 5.55 7.20 12.50
C ILE A 379 6.38 8.25 11.72
N PRO A 380 6.65 9.45 12.28
CA PRO A 380 7.24 10.57 11.55
C PRO A 380 8.77 10.48 11.43
N LEU A 381 9.30 9.27 11.26
CA LEU A 381 10.72 8.97 11.08
C LEU A 381 10.97 8.27 9.73
N CYS A 382 12.20 8.35 9.26
CA CYS A 382 12.76 7.57 8.17
C CYS A 382 13.81 6.62 8.72
N PHE A 383 13.97 5.46 8.07
CA PHE A 383 15.01 4.49 8.36
C PHE A 383 16.16 4.63 7.36
N ASP A 384 17.40 4.68 7.84
CA ASP A 384 18.63 4.71 7.04
C ASP A 384 19.63 3.60 7.42
N GLY A 385 19.22 2.69 8.32
CA GLY A 385 19.99 1.53 8.71
C GLY A 385 20.05 0.44 7.63
N LYS A 386 20.79 -0.63 7.95
CA LYS A 386 20.86 -1.86 7.14
C LYS A 386 20.26 -3.01 7.91
N LEU A 387 19.51 -3.85 7.22
CA LEU A 387 18.82 -5.01 7.79
C LEU A 387 19.14 -6.22 6.94
N ASP A 388 19.65 -7.27 7.59
CA ASP A 388 20.07 -8.50 6.92
C ASP A 388 19.07 -9.64 7.17
N ALA A 389 18.41 -9.66 8.33
CA ALA A 389 17.43 -10.68 8.69
C ALA A 389 16.01 -10.11 8.95
N PRO A 390 14.93 -10.89 8.69
CA PRO A 390 13.57 -10.54 9.09
C PRO A 390 13.41 -10.26 10.59
N ASP A 391 14.12 -11.02 11.42
CA ASP A 391 14.10 -10.87 12.88
C ASP A 391 14.63 -9.49 13.32
N ASP A 392 15.56 -8.91 12.56
CA ASP A 392 16.09 -7.58 12.82
C ASP A 392 15.01 -6.51 12.62
N ILE A 393 14.16 -6.65 11.60
CA ILE A 393 13.03 -5.74 11.36
C ILE A 393 12.09 -5.79 12.57
N ILE A 394 11.69 -6.99 12.97
CA ILE A 394 10.75 -7.20 14.07
C ILE A 394 11.31 -6.59 15.36
N TRP A 395 12.56 -6.90 15.68
CA TRP A 395 13.26 -6.37 16.84
C TRP A 395 13.31 -4.83 16.83
N ILE A 396 13.87 -4.25 15.77
CA ILE A 396 14.10 -2.80 15.67
C ILE A 396 12.78 -2.04 15.66
N PHE A 397 11.80 -2.53 14.89
CA PHE A 397 10.51 -1.88 14.81
C PHE A 397 9.75 -1.99 16.14
N SER A 398 9.90 -3.08 16.88
CA SER A 398 9.29 -3.20 18.20
C SER A 398 9.84 -2.19 19.20
N LEU A 399 11.17 -1.96 19.21
CA LEU A 399 11.76 -0.88 20.01
C LEU A 399 11.21 0.49 19.63
N LEU A 400 11.04 0.73 18.34
CA LEU A 400 10.48 1.98 17.84
C LEU A 400 9.02 2.16 18.28
N VAL A 401 8.22 1.10 18.22
CA VAL A 401 6.82 1.10 18.68
C VAL A 401 6.73 1.38 20.18
N LEU A 402 7.60 0.76 20.99
CA LEU A 402 7.72 1.05 22.42
C LEU A 402 8.16 2.51 22.67
N ALA A 403 9.13 3.01 21.92
CA ALA A 403 9.58 4.39 22.00
C ALA A 403 8.49 5.40 21.60
N ALA A 404 7.54 4.98 20.75
CA ALA A 404 6.33 5.72 20.41
C ALA A 404 5.20 5.56 21.45
N GLY A 405 5.45 4.89 22.58
CA GLY A 405 4.49 4.71 23.67
C GLY A 405 3.44 3.63 23.42
N ASP A 406 3.61 2.79 22.40
CA ASP A 406 2.73 1.66 22.13
C ASP A 406 3.31 0.37 22.73
N LEU A 407 2.58 -0.21 23.68
CA LEU A 407 3.01 -1.38 24.47
C LEU A 407 2.62 -2.72 23.86
N VAL A 408 1.97 -2.74 22.70
CA VAL A 408 1.61 -3.99 22.01
C VAL A 408 2.81 -4.94 21.83
N PRO A 409 4.06 -4.50 21.57
CA PRO A 409 5.19 -5.42 21.50
C PRO A 409 5.46 -6.23 22.78
N LEU A 410 4.94 -5.82 23.94
CA LEU A 410 5.09 -6.56 25.21
C LEU A 410 4.01 -7.62 25.41
N ILE A 411 3.05 -7.75 24.48
CA ILE A 411 1.89 -8.62 24.62
C ILE A 411 1.85 -9.62 23.46
N GLU A 412 1.98 -10.90 23.80
CA GLU A 412 1.79 -12.01 22.87
C GLU A 412 0.35 -12.54 22.98
N GLY A 413 -0.29 -12.81 21.83
CA GLY A 413 -1.70 -13.18 21.70
C GLY A 413 -2.15 -14.51 22.32
N ALA A 414 -1.38 -15.14 23.21
CA ALA A 414 -1.86 -16.28 24.00
C ALA A 414 -1.10 -16.59 25.30
N PHE A 415 0.21 -16.33 25.45
CA PHE A 415 0.92 -16.65 26.70
C PHE A 415 2.10 -15.70 26.98
N LYS A 416 1.97 -14.96 28.10
CA LYS A 416 2.95 -14.17 28.89
C LYS A 416 4.42 -14.11 28.42
N VAL A 417 4.94 -12.87 28.33
CA VAL A 417 6.31 -12.53 28.78
C VAL A 417 6.50 -13.08 30.19
N ARG A 418 7.45 -14.00 30.38
CA ARG A 418 7.86 -14.53 31.69
C ARG A 418 9.29 -14.09 32.00
N ILE A 419 9.46 -13.38 33.12
CA ILE A 419 10.74 -12.95 33.68
C ILE A 419 11.03 -13.82 34.91
N PRO A 420 12.17 -14.55 35.00
CA PRO A 420 12.61 -15.19 36.22
C PRO A 420 13.61 -14.34 37.01
N ASP A 421 13.27 -14.26 38.28
CA ASP A 421 13.98 -13.69 39.42
C ASP A 421 15.36 -14.32 39.67
N ALA A 422 16.37 -13.48 39.95
CA ALA A 422 17.73 -13.87 40.29
C ALA A 422 17.84 -14.68 41.62
N THR A 423 16.77 -14.83 42.39
CA THR A 423 16.74 -15.64 43.62
C THR A 423 16.26 -17.09 43.43
N ALA A 424 15.78 -17.48 42.23
CA ALA A 424 15.18 -18.80 42.02
C ALA A 424 16.05 -19.77 41.17
N PRO A 425 16.16 -21.07 41.50
CA PRO A 425 17.19 -21.96 40.94
C PRO A 425 16.97 -22.46 39.50
N ASN A 426 15.89 -22.08 38.79
CA ASN A 426 15.50 -22.62 37.48
C ASN A 426 15.14 -21.53 36.45
N GLY A 427 16.02 -20.56 36.22
CA GLY A 427 15.78 -19.41 35.33
C GLY A 427 15.40 -19.76 33.88
N MET A 428 14.30 -19.18 33.39
CA MET A 428 13.89 -19.17 31.98
C MET A 428 13.62 -17.76 31.43
N VAL A 429 14.53 -17.23 30.61
CA VAL A 429 14.26 -16.03 29.79
C VAL A 429 13.56 -16.45 28.50
N ILE A 430 12.45 -15.79 28.14
CA ILE A 430 11.84 -15.86 26.81
C ILE A 430 12.04 -14.51 26.13
N SER A 431 12.67 -14.53 24.95
CA SER A 431 12.82 -13.35 24.09
C SER A 431 11.45 -12.85 23.66
N TRP A 432 11.21 -11.56 23.81
CA TRP A 432 9.91 -10.90 23.63
C TRP A 432 9.59 -10.56 22.16
N ALA A 433 10.49 -10.87 21.21
CA ALA A 433 10.39 -10.45 19.82
C ALA A 433 10.25 -11.54 18.73
N PRO A 434 10.62 -12.84 18.88
CA PRO A 434 10.83 -13.69 17.70
C PRO A 434 9.55 -14.27 17.08
N ARG A 435 8.35 -14.02 17.61
CA ARG A 435 7.09 -14.66 17.14
C ARG A 435 5.87 -13.73 17.04
N LEU A 436 6.07 -12.50 16.56
CA LEU A 436 4.99 -11.53 16.34
C LEU A 436 3.88 -11.96 15.36
N THR A 437 4.06 -13.06 14.64
CA THR A 437 3.01 -13.59 13.77
C THR A 437 1.80 -14.11 14.55
N GLN A 438 1.84 -14.23 15.88
CA GLN A 438 0.74 -14.74 16.69
C GLN A 438 -0.02 -13.60 17.41
N GLY A 439 -0.99 -13.00 16.72
CA GLY A 439 -2.08 -12.24 17.36
C GLY A 439 -1.65 -10.98 18.12
N THR A 440 -1.03 -10.03 17.43
CA THR A 440 -0.89 -8.66 17.97
C THR A 440 -2.27 -8.07 18.25
N LEU A 441 -2.41 -7.37 19.38
CA LEU A 441 -3.62 -6.59 19.62
C LEU A 441 -3.76 -5.56 18.49
N VAL A 442 -4.94 -5.54 17.86
CA VAL A 442 -5.24 -4.56 16.80
C VAL A 442 -5.16 -3.15 17.36
N ASN A 443 -5.69 -2.96 18.57
CA ASN A 443 -5.78 -1.66 19.22
C ASN A 443 -4.50 -1.34 20.01
N ARG A 444 -4.07 -0.08 19.90
CA ARG A 444 -3.03 0.54 20.70
C ARG A 444 -3.45 0.50 22.16
N LEU A 445 -2.51 0.15 23.03
CA LEU A 445 -2.76 0.20 24.46
C LEU A 445 -2.42 1.57 25.01
N PRO A 446 -3.21 2.07 25.99
CA PRO A 446 -2.98 3.37 26.60
C PRO A 446 -1.64 3.43 27.33
N GLU A 447 -1.13 4.65 27.46
CA GLU A 447 0.16 4.99 28.07
C GLU A 447 0.32 4.36 29.47
N MET A 448 1.20 3.36 29.62
CA MET A 448 1.98 3.31 30.86
C MET A 448 3.04 4.41 30.79
N SER A 449 3.43 4.95 31.94
CA SER A 449 4.55 5.88 32.04
C SER A 449 5.75 5.34 31.25
N PRO A 450 6.18 6.03 30.17
CA PRO A 450 7.31 5.61 29.36
C PRO A 450 8.58 5.38 30.18
N GLY A 451 8.68 5.99 31.37
CA GLY A 451 9.84 5.92 32.26
C GLY A 451 10.10 4.54 32.86
N THR A 452 9.18 3.59 32.76
CA THR A 452 9.40 2.25 33.33
C THR A 452 10.41 1.43 32.56
N ILE A 453 10.65 1.66 31.26
CA ILE A 453 11.68 0.92 30.51
C ILE A 453 12.98 1.73 30.52
N THR A 454 14.05 1.26 31.13
CA THR A 454 15.31 2.03 31.22
C THR A 454 16.28 1.69 30.09
N ALA A 455 16.28 0.43 29.64
CA ALA A 455 17.09 -0.05 28.52
C ALA A 455 16.42 -1.23 27.82
N ALA A 456 16.79 -1.49 26.56
CA ALA A 456 16.36 -2.67 25.84
C ALA A 456 17.46 -3.25 24.94
N ALA A 457 17.72 -4.54 25.13
CA ALA A 457 18.62 -5.37 24.33
C ALA A 457 17.83 -6.54 23.71
N ARG A 458 18.41 -7.22 22.71
CA ARG A 458 17.72 -8.33 22.04
C ARG A 458 17.27 -9.42 23.01
N GLU A 459 18.03 -9.57 24.08
CA GLU A 459 17.88 -10.60 25.09
C GLU A 459 16.92 -10.20 26.21
N TYR A 460 16.76 -8.91 26.51
CA TYR A 460 16.00 -8.44 27.68
C TYR A 460 15.51 -6.98 27.56
N ILE A 461 14.52 -6.63 28.39
CA ILE A 461 14.10 -5.25 28.66
C ILE A 461 14.38 -4.97 30.14
N GLU A 462 15.07 -3.87 30.44
CA GLU A 462 15.27 -3.40 31.80
C GLU A 462 14.10 -2.49 32.20
N LEU A 463 13.58 -2.72 33.41
CA LEU A 463 12.55 -1.90 34.02
C LEU A 463 13.10 -1.15 35.24
N ASP A 464 12.59 0.05 35.51
CA ASP A 464 12.81 0.79 36.77
C ASP A 464 12.14 0.10 37.97
#